data_AF-A0A6I1KGD7-F1
#
_entry.id   AF-A0A6I1KGD7-F1
#
_cell.length_a   1.000
_cell.length_b   1.000
_cell.length_c   1.000
_cell.angle_alpha   90.00
_cell.angle_beta   90.00
_cell.angle_gamma   90.00
#
_symmetry.space_group_name_H-M   'P 1'
#
loop_
_entity.id
_entity.type
_entity.pdbx_description
1 polymer ?
#
loop_
_entity_poly.entity_id
_entity_poly.type
_entity_poly.pdbx_seq_one_letter_code
_entity_poly.pdbx_strand_id
1 'polypeptide(L)'
;MRREEFEQHFSDYRKYLRAEIHRFRECVAVYRQIQERKTDRLDVLNQAPAFFGVVEGTLFTSIVLWGDKLFDEKGQRGLFNFLIFVENNRKWLTTSELQRRKGYADDHWMLVDRIPITLESIEQDRLKIRSLEALKSLRIRRDKFHGHFDKDYFFDRERLQSEAPLKWGDLEEAGNIMGSMLNNYSVDFDGTCFDWDTLNIHDLDMLLRNAKRGKEARLSGAHT
;
A
#
# COMPACT_ATOMS: atom_id res chain seq x y z
N MET A 1 29.44 -0.13 -4.84
CA MET A 1 29.08 -0.39 -3.44
C MET A 1 29.72 -1.68 -2.96
N ARG A 2 30.32 -1.68 -1.76
CA ARG A 2 30.84 -2.90 -1.11
C ARG A 2 29.68 -3.79 -0.64
N ARG A 3 29.95 -5.08 -0.38
CA ARG A 3 28.90 -6.05 0.00
C ARG A 3 28.15 -5.64 1.27
N GLU A 4 28.87 -5.30 2.34
CA GLU A 4 28.27 -4.90 3.62
C GLU A 4 27.42 -3.64 3.49
N GLU A 5 27.89 -2.66 2.71
CA GLU A 5 27.13 -1.44 2.39
C GLU A 5 25.83 -1.77 1.65
N PHE A 6 25.89 -2.69 0.70
CA PHE A 6 24.69 -3.16 -0.01
C PHE A 6 23.70 -3.83 0.93
N GLU A 7 24.16 -4.71 1.81
CA GLU A 7 23.29 -5.46 2.73
C GLU A 7 22.57 -4.54 3.70
N GLN A 8 23.30 -3.60 4.29
CA GLN A 8 22.70 -2.60 5.17
C GLN A 8 21.70 -1.72 4.40
N HIS A 9 22.12 -1.18 3.25
CA HIS A 9 21.26 -0.30 2.45
C HIS A 9 20.00 -1.01 1.95
N PHE A 10 20.12 -2.24 1.47
CA PHE A 10 18.98 -3.05 1.01
C PHE A 10 18.02 -3.32 2.17
N SER A 11 18.53 -3.70 3.34
CA SER A 11 17.72 -3.95 4.53
C SER A 11 16.94 -2.70 4.96
N ASP A 12 17.60 -1.54 5.00
CA ASP A 12 16.98 -0.27 5.37
C ASP A 12 15.93 0.18 4.35
N TYR A 13 16.25 0.06 3.05
CA TYR A 13 15.32 0.40 1.96
C TYR A 13 14.08 -0.49 2.00
N ARG A 14 14.28 -1.81 2.20
CA ARG A 14 13.18 -2.77 2.33
C ARG A 14 12.31 -2.48 3.54
N LYS A 15 12.90 -2.18 4.69
CA LYS A 15 12.16 -1.83 5.91
C LYS A 15 11.34 -0.55 5.70
N TYR A 16 11.92 0.45 5.03
CA TYR A 16 11.23 1.67 4.66
C TYR A 16 10.03 1.38 3.75
N LEU A 17 10.25 0.70 2.61
CA LEU A 17 9.18 0.38 1.67
C LEU A 17 8.08 -0.44 2.31
N ARG A 18 8.43 -1.46 3.10
CA ARG A 18 7.44 -2.27 3.82
C ARG A 18 6.51 -1.41 4.68
N ALA A 19 7.05 -0.47 5.45
CA ALA A 19 6.26 0.40 6.31
C ALA A 19 5.30 1.28 5.49
N GLU A 20 5.77 1.82 4.37
CA GLU A 20 4.94 2.68 3.51
C GLU A 20 3.88 1.90 2.74
N ILE A 21 4.20 0.68 2.29
CA ILE A 21 3.23 -0.22 1.62
C ILE A 21 2.15 -0.66 2.61
N HIS A 22 2.51 -1.03 3.84
CA HIS A 22 1.52 -1.33 4.88
C HIS A 22 0.62 -0.13 5.14
N ARG A 23 1.19 1.07 5.28
CA ARG A 23 0.40 2.29 5.50
C ARG A 23 -0.61 2.51 4.36
N PHE A 24 -0.18 2.36 3.11
CA PHE A 24 -1.09 2.44 1.96
C PHE A 24 -2.22 1.41 2.07
N ARG A 25 -1.88 0.12 2.29
CA ARG A 25 -2.85 -0.98 2.35
C ARG A 25 -3.83 -0.84 3.52
N GLU A 26 -3.35 -0.45 4.70
CA GLU A 26 -4.18 -0.18 5.88
C GLU A 26 -5.15 0.97 5.62
N CYS A 27 -4.68 2.07 5.02
CA CYS A 27 -5.57 3.18 4.66
C CYS A 27 -6.66 2.73 3.67
N VAL A 28 -6.30 1.97 2.64
CA VAL A 28 -7.27 1.41 1.66
C VAL A 28 -8.29 0.51 2.37
N ALA A 29 -7.82 -0.41 3.21
CA ALA A 29 -8.69 -1.38 3.90
C ALA A 29 -9.69 -0.69 4.83
N VAL A 30 -9.22 0.24 5.68
CA VAL A 30 -10.09 0.97 6.61
C VAL A 30 -11.06 1.86 5.84
N TYR A 31 -10.57 2.57 4.82
CA TYR A 31 -11.43 3.43 3.99
C TYR A 31 -12.55 2.63 3.31
N ARG A 32 -12.21 1.47 2.74
CA ARG A 32 -13.17 0.55 2.15
C ARG A 32 -14.21 0.07 3.17
N GLN A 33 -13.76 -0.38 4.34
CA GLN A 33 -14.69 -0.83 5.38
C GLN A 33 -15.66 0.26 5.81
N ILE A 34 -15.22 1.51 5.96
CA ILE A 34 -16.13 2.61 6.29
C ILE A 34 -17.17 2.78 5.17
N GLN A 35 -16.76 2.75 3.90
CA GLN A 35 -17.71 2.84 2.77
C GLN A 35 -18.71 1.68 2.76
N GLU A 36 -18.27 0.45 2.97
CA GLU A 36 -19.14 -0.73 3.02
C GLU A 36 -20.11 -0.66 4.21
N ARG A 37 -19.63 -0.18 5.38
CA ARG A 37 -20.46 -0.06 6.59
C ARG A 37 -21.47 1.08 6.54
N LYS A 38 -21.32 2.04 5.63
CA LYS A 38 -22.39 3.00 5.33
C LYS A 38 -23.63 2.34 4.72
N THR A 39 -23.49 1.18 4.08
CA THR A 39 -24.63 0.48 3.47
C THR A 39 -25.48 -0.25 4.51
N ASP A 40 -24.87 -0.84 5.55
CA ASP A 40 -25.58 -1.69 6.53
C ASP A 40 -25.64 -1.11 7.96
N ARG A 41 -24.86 -0.07 8.30
CA ARG A 41 -24.75 0.50 9.65
C ARG A 41 -24.67 2.03 9.69
N LEU A 42 -25.32 2.70 8.73
CA LEU A 42 -25.31 4.16 8.63
C LEU A 42 -25.78 4.86 9.91
N ASP A 43 -26.81 4.32 10.59
CA ASP A 43 -27.37 4.90 11.80
C ASP A 43 -26.40 4.88 13.00
N VAL A 44 -25.45 3.94 12.99
CA VAL A 44 -24.39 3.83 13.99
C VAL A 44 -23.25 4.78 13.68
N LEU A 45 -22.83 4.87 12.41
CA LEU A 45 -21.83 5.83 11.94
C LEU A 45 -22.30 7.28 12.19
N ASN A 46 -23.59 7.55 12.00
CA ASN A 46 -24.22 8.85 12.25
C ASN A 46 -24.32 9.23 13.74
N GLN A 47 -23.82 8.40 14.66
CA GLN A 47 -23.59 8.83 16.05
C GLN A 47 -22.40 9.81 16.15
N ALA A 48 -21.47 9.78 15.18
CA ALA A 48 -20.32 10.68 15.13
C ALA A 48 -19.99 11.11 13.68
N PRO A 49 -20.93 11.77 12.97
CA PRO A 49 -20.82 12.00 11.53
C PRO A 49 -19.63 12.91 11.17
N ALA A 50 -19.36 13.94 11.97
CA ALA A 50 -18.23 14.83 11.75
C ALA A 50 -16.88 14.11 11.90
N PHE A 51 -16.75 13.22 12.88
CA PHE A 51 -15.55 12.42 13.09
C PHE A 51 -15.30 11.50 11.90
N PHE A 52 -16.30 10.72 11.49
CA PHE A 52 -16.14 9.82 10.34
C PHE A 52 -15.90 10.58 9.03
N GLY A 53 -16.51 11.76 8.84
CA GLY A 53 -16.21 12.61 7.69
C GLY A 53 -14.74 13.06 7.62
N VAL A 54 -14.15 13.43 8.76
CA VAL A 54 -12.71 13.78 8.83
C VAL A 54 -11.85 12.55 8.55
N VAL A 55 -12.16 11.41 9.19
CA VAL A 55 -11.41 10.15 9.02
C VAL A 55 -11.41 9.72 7.56
N GLU A 56 -12.55 9.73 6.89
CA GLU A 56 -12.65 9.37 5.47
C GLU A 56 -11.82 10.28 4.58
N GLY A 57 -11.90 11.60 4.80
CA GLY A 57 -11.11 12.56 4.05
C GLY A 57 -9.61 12.33 4.23
N THR A 58 -9.15 12.13 5.47
CA THR A 58 -7.75 11.86 5.79
C THR A 58 -7.25 10.54 5.20
N LEU A 59 -8.06 9.47 5.29
CA LEU A 59 -7.71 8.18 4.71
C LEU A 59 -7.57 8.30 3.18
N PHE A 60 -8.54 8.92 2.52
CA PHE A 60 -8.50 9.10 1.07
C PHE A 60 -7.28 9.91 0.62
N THR A 61 -7.00 11.04 1.29
CA THR A 61 -5.78 11.82 1.06
C THR A 61 -4.52 10.99 1.24
N SER A 62 -4.46 10.17 2.28
CA SER A 62 -3.32 9.30 2.54
C SER A 62 -3.13 8.27 1.43
N ILE A 63 -4.21 7.65 0.95
CA ILE A 63 -4.17 6.70 -0.18
C ILE A 63 -3.60 7.39 -1.43
N VAL A 64 -4.09 8.58 -1.76
CA VAL A 64 -3.64 9.34 -2.93
C VAL A 64 -2.16 9.70 -2.83
N LEU A 65 -1.74 10.24 -1.68
CA LEU A 65 -0.35 10.66 -1.48
C LEU A 65 0.63 9.48 -1.48
N TRP A 66 0.32 8.40 -0.76
CA TRP A 66 1.21 7.24 -0.68
C TRP A 66 1.22 6.45 -1.98
N GLY A 67 0.07 6.30 -2.64
CA GLY A 67 -0.03 5.67 -3.95
C GLY A 67 0.84 6.38 -4.98
N ASP A 68 0.69 7.70 -5.12
CA ASP A 68 1.51 8.47 -6.05
C ASP A 68 2.99 8.47 -5.67
N LYS A 69 3.34 8.70 -4.39
CA LYS A 69 4.74 8.76 -3.93
C LYS A 69 5.49 7.44 -4.13
N LEU A 70 4.86 6.29 -3.87
CA LEU A 70 5.51 4.98 -3.98
C LEU A 70 5.75 4.58 -5.44
N PHE A 71 4.93 5.08 -6.36
CA PHE A 71 5.04 4.81 -7.79
C PHE A 71 5.63 5.96 -8.60
N ASP A 72 6.07 7.04 -7.95
CA ASP A 72 6.71 8.15 -8.65
C ASP A 72 8.08 7.73 -9.21
N GLU A 73 8.17 7.70 -10.54
CA GLU A 73 9.39 7.41 -11.28
C GLU A 73 10.47 8.49 -11.04
N LYS A 74 10.06 9.74 -10.77
CA LYS A 74 10.95 10.85 -10.44
C LYS A 74 11.22 10.96 -8.93
N GLY A 75 10.58 10.12 -8.12
CA GLY A 75 10.79 10.10 -6.68
C GLY A 75 12.24 9.72 -6.36
N GLN A 76 12.61 9.74 -5.07
CA GLN A 76 13.92 9.25 -4.62
C GLN A 76 13.84 7.97 -3.77
N ARG A 77 12.64 7.65 -3.27
CA ARG A 77 12.42 6.60 -2.27
C ARG A 77 11.28 5.63 -2.63
N GLY A 78 10.79 5.69 -3.86
CA GLY A 78 9.73 4.82 -4.37
C GLY A 78 10.24 3.52 -5.00
N LEU A 79 9.31 2.70 -5.50
CA LEU A 79 9.61 1.41 -6.11
C LEU A 79 10.53 1.53 -7.32
N PHE A 80 10.38 2.57 -8.17
CA PHE A 80 11.29 2.78 -9.29
C PHE A 80 12.76 2.94 -8.85
N ASN A 81 13.00 3.68 -7.77
CA ASN A 81 14.36 3.86 -7.25
C ASN A 81 14.90 2.59 -6.63
N PHE A 82 14.03 1.82 -5.97
CA PHE A 82 14.38 0.50 -5.48
C PHE A 82 14.79 -0.43 -6.64
N LEU A 83 14.04 -0.43 -7.74
CA LEU A 83 14.38 -1.21 -8.94
C LEU A 83 15.69 -0.75 -9.58
N ILE A 84 15.96 0.56 -9.65
CA ILE A 84 17.25 1.11 -10.11
C ILE A 84 18.38 0.66 -9.17
N PHE A 85 18.16 0.71 -7.86
CA PHE A 85 19.14 0.25 -6.87
C PHE A 85 19.44 -1.24 -7.03
N VAL A 86 18.41 -2.07 -7.18
CA VAL A 86 18.53 -3.50 -7.45
C VAL A 86 19.29 -3.75 -8.74
N GLU A 87 18.93 -3.08 -9.84
CA GLU A 87 19.56 -3.22 -11.15
C GLU A 87 21.08 -3.00 -11.08
N ASN A 88 21.51 -1.94 -10.39
CA ASN A 88 22.93 -1.59 -10.24
C ASN A 88 23.70 -2.53 -9.30
N ASN A 89 23.00 -3.34 -8.50
CA ASN A 89 23.60 -4.18 -7.46
C ASN A 89 23.20 -5.66 -7.58
N ARG A 90 22.62 -6.11 -8.71
CA ARG A 90 22.12 -7.49 -8.92
C ARG A 90 23.09 -8.60 -8.56
N LYS A 91 24.40 -8.37 -8.73
CA LYS A 91 25.45 -9.34 -8.36
C LYS A 91 25.39 -9.78 -6.89
N TRP A 92 24.79 -8.97 -6.03
CA TRP A 92 24.61 -9.27 -4.61
C TRP A 92 23.30 -9.99 -4.29
N LEU A 93 22.43 -10.24 -5.27
CA LEU A 93 21.14 -10.93 -5.16
C LEU A 93 21.16 -12.27 -5.90
N THR A 94 22.33 -12.90 -6.02
CA THR A 94 22.47 -14.22 -6.62
C THR A 94 22.11 -15.31 -5.61
N THR A 95 21.75 -16.50 -6.09
CA THR A 95 21.49 -17.69 -5.26
C THR A 95 22.67 -18.00 -4.33
N SER A 96 23.91 -17.84 -4.80
CA SER A 96 25.11 -18.05 -3.96
C SER A 96 25.23 -17.03 -2.82
N GLU A 97 24.85 -15.77 -3.04
CA GLU A 97 24.84 -14.77 -1.97
C GLU A 97 23.72 -15.01 -0.97
N LEU A 98 22.54 -15.46 -1.42
CA LEU A 98 21.47 -15.92 -0.52
C LEU A 98 21.94 -17.10 0.34
N GLN A 99 22.53 -18.12 -0.29
CA GLN A 99 23.08 -19.29 0.41
C GLN A 99 24.09 -18.87 1.47
N ARG A 100 25.02 -17.97 1.11
CA ARG A 100 26.03 -17.41 2.04
C ARG A 100 25.38 -16.68 3.21
N ARG A 101 24.39 -15.81 2.97
CA ARG A 101 23.73 -15.01 4.03
C ARG A 101 22.98 -15.87 5.03
N LYS A 102 22.36 -16.95 4.57
CA LYS A 102 21.50 -17.80 5.41
C LYS A 102 22.19 -19.07 5.90
N GLY A 103 23.38 -19.37 5.38
CA GLY A 103 24.10 -20.61 5.70
C GLY A 103 23.35 -21.86 5.23
N TYR A 104 22.68 -21.78 4.08
CA TYR A 104 21.94 -22.92 3.53
C TYR A 104 22.88 -24.01 3.00
N ALA A 105 22.51 -25.27 3.21
CA ALA A 105 23.12 -26.41 2.53
C ALA A 105 22.80 -26.38 1.02
N ASP A 106 23.62 -27.03 0.20
CA ASP A 106 23.50 -27.01 -1.27
C ASP A 106 22.15 -27.54 -1.79
N ASP A 107 21.53 -28.47 -1.06
CA ASP A 107 20.25 -29.11 -1.38
C ASP A 107 19.04 -28.42 -0.71
N HIS A 108 19.25 -27.30 -0.04
CA HIS A 108 18.17 -26.61 0.66
C HIS A 108 17.09 -26.15 -0.33
N TRP A 109 15.84 -26.51 -0.08
CA TRP A 109 14.68 -26.24 -0.96
C TRP A 109 14.57 -24.78 -1.44
N MET A 110 14.97 -23.82 -0.60
CA MET A 110 15.00 -22.38 -0.94
C MET A 110 15.96 -22.03 -2.09
N LEU A 111 16.95 -22.86 -2.40
CA LEU A 111 17.93 -22.65 -3.47
C LEU A 111 17.54 -23.31 -4.79
N VAL A 112 16.63 -24.28 -4.75
CA VAL A 112 16.22 -25.09 -5.90
C VAL A 112 15.34 -24.28 -6.85
N ASP A 113 15.58 -24.43 -8.16
CA ASP A 113 14.80 -23.84 -9.25
C ASP A 113 14.58 -22.32 -9.18
N ARG A 114 15.49 -21.59 -8.51
CA ARG A 114 15.41 -20.13 -8.46
C ARG A 114 15.71 -19.52 -9.83
N ILE A 115 14.83 -18.63 -10.27
CA ILE A 115 15.02 -17.83 -11.48
C ILE A 115 15.91 -16.63 -11.13
N PRO A 116 17.08 -16.46 -11.75
CA PRO A 116 17.94 -15.31 -11.47
C PRO A 116 17.29 -13.98 -11.85
N ILE A 117 17.60 -12.92 -11.09
CA ILE A 117 17.16 -11.56 -11.42
C ILE A 117 17.92 -11.06 -12.66
N THR A 118 17.20 -10.88 -13.76
CA THR A 118 17.74 -10.34 -15.02
C THR A 118 17.38 -8.86 -15.19
N LEU A 119 18.04 -8.19 -16.14
CA LEU A 119 17.63 -6.83 -16.52
C LEU A 119 16.22 -6.84 -17.11
N GLU A 120 15.90 -7.88 -17.88
CA GLU A 120 14.57 -8.07 -18.47
C GLU A 120 13.51 -8.22 -17.37
N SER A 121 13.74 -9.04 -16.34
CA SER A 121 12.76 -9.20 -15.26
C SER A 121 12.51 -7.90 -14.49
N ILE A 122 13.55 -7.08 -14.28
CA ILE A 122 13.42 -5.74 -13.67
C ILE A 122 12.63 -4.79 -14.57
N GLU A 123 12.88 -4.79 -15.88
CA GLU A 123 12.13 -3.94 -16.79
C GLU A 123 10.67 -4.38 -16.90
N GLN A 124 10.38 -5.68 -16.86
CA GLN A 124 9.00 -6.17 -16.76
C GLN A 124 8.30 -5.66 -15.50
N ASP A 125 9.01 -5.60 -14.38
CA ASP A 125 8.45 -5.02 -13.15
C ASP A 125 8.22 -3.51 -13.28
N ARG A 126 9.11 -2.75 -13.94
CA ARG A 126 8.82 -1.34 -14.26
C ARG A 126 7.61 -1.18 -15.17
N LEU A 127 7.46 -2.05 -16.18
CA LEU A 127 6.32 -2.03 -17.09
C LEU A 127 5.01 -2.31 -16.35
N LYS A 128 4.99 -3.27 -15.42
CA LYS A 128 3.82 -3.52 -14.54
C LYS A 128 3.42 -2.29 -13.75
N ILE A 129 4.39 -1.52 -13.24
CA ILE A 129 4.08 -0.25 -12.57
C ILE A 129 3.48 0.74 -13.58
N ARG A 130 4.13 0.94 -14.74
CA ARG A 130 3.67 1.91 -15.75
C ARG A 130 2.30 1.58 -16.34
N SER A 131 1.91 0.31 -16.36
CA SER A 131 0.61 -0.16 -16.86
C SER A 131 -0.54 -0.02 -15.85
N LEU A 132 -0.26 0.39 -14.61
CA LEU A 132 -1.31 0.62 -13.61
C LEU A 132 -2.14 1.87 -13.98
N GLU A 133 -3.36 1.64 -14.45
CA GLU A 133 -4.33 2.71 -14.74
C GLU A 133 -4.61 3.58 -13.50
N ALA A 134 -4.56 2.97 -12.30
CA ALA A 134 -4.70 3.64 -11.02
C ALA A 134 -3.76 4.86 -10.86
N LEU A 135 -2.54 4.80 -11.42
CA LEU A 135 -1.53 5.85 -11.24
C LEU A 135 -1.95 7.17 -11.88
N LYS A 136 -2.59 7.09 -13.05
CA LYS A 136 -3.08 8.28 -13.73
C LYS A 136 -4.13 8.98 -12.87
N SER A 137 -5.07 8.24 -12.32
CA SER A 137 -6.11 8.77 -11.43
C SER A 137 -5.54 9.30 -10.12
N LEU A 138 -4.60 8.58 -9.48
CA LEU A 138 -3.94 9.03 -8.25
C LEU A 138 -3.18 10.35 -8.47
N ARG A 139 -2.44 10.46 -9.58
CA ARG A 139 -1.68 11.67 -9.93
C ARG A 139 -2.59 12.86 -10.19
N ILE A 140 -3.65 12.68 -10.99
CA ILE A 140 -4.62 13.76 -11.25
C ILE A 140 -5.25 14.23 -9.95
N ARG A 141 -5.64 13.31 -9.06
CA ARG A 141 -6.23 13.66 -7.77
C ARG A 141 -5.24 14.37 -6.86
N ARG A 142 -3.99 13.92 -6.80
CA ARG A 142 -2.93 14.63 -6.08
C ARG A 142 -2.76 16.05 -6.61
N ASP A 143 -2.59 16.22 -7.91
CA ASP A 143 -2.27 17.51 -8.51
C ASP A 143 -3.40 18.52 -8.35
N LYS A 144 -4.63 18.10 -8.65
CA LYS A 144 -5.81 18.98 -8.61
C LYS A 144 -6.29 19.27 -7.19
N PHE A 145 -6.28 18.26 -6.32
CA PHE A 145 -6.86 18.37 -4.98
C PHE A 145 -5.84 18.75 -3.89
N HIS A 146 -4.57 18.35 -4.04
CA HIS A 146 -3.53 18.56 -3.03
C HIS A 146 -2.41 19.52 -3.48
N GLY A 147 -2.06 19.53 -4.77
CA GLY A 147 -0.97 20.35 -5.31
C GLY A 147 -1.38 21.79 -5.60
N HIS A 148 -2.54 21.98 -6.23
CA HIS A 148 -2.92 23.29 -6.78
C HIS A 148 -4.14 23.95 -6.14
N PHE A 149 -4.85 23.27 -5.22
CA PHE A 149 -6.10 23.80 -4.62
C PHE A 149 -6.98 24.45 -5.69
N ASP A 150 -7.13 23.75 -6.82
CA ASP A 150 -7.69 24.34 -8.02
C ASP A 150 -9.16 24.71 -7.76
N LYS A 151 -9.48 26.00 -7.94
CA LYS A 151 -10.80 26.56 -7.61
C LYS A 151 -11.92 25.85 -8.38
N ASP A 152 -11.62 25.35 -9.56
CA ASP A 152 -12.58 24.66 -10.43
C ASP A 152 -12.96 23.27 -9.91
N TYR A 153 -12.10 22.64 -9.09
CA TYR A 153 -12.34 21.31 -8.50
C TYR A 153 -12.71 21.37 -7.02
N PHE A 154 -12.47 22.51 -6.36
CA PHE A 154 -12.78 22.69 -4.95
C PHE A 154 -14.28 22.49 -4.65
N PHE A 155 -15.15 22.96 -5.56
CA PHE A 155 -16.60 22.86 -5.42
C PHE A 155 -17.24 21.72 -6.22
N ASP A 156 -16.50 21.06 -7.13
CA ASP A 156 -17.03 20.02 -8.02
C ASP A 156 -16.32 18.67 -7.82
N ARG A 157 -16.70 17.98 -6.74
CA ARG A 157 -16.20 16.63 -6.42
C ARG A 157 -16.68 15.57 -7.42
N GLU A 158 -17.81 15.78 -8.07
CA GLU A 158 -18.35 14.85 -9.06
C GLU A 158 -17.51 14.85 -10.34
N ARG A 159 -17.04 16.03 -10.76
CA ARG A 159 -16.09 16.17 -11.87
C ARG A 159 -14.75 15.50 -11.58
N LEU A 160 -14.24 15.56 -10.35
CA LEU A 160 -13.03 14.82 -9.99
C LEU A 160 -13.24 13.30 -10.06
N GLN A 161 -14.43 12.83 -9.69
CA GLN A 161 -14.79 11.42 -9.76
C GLN A 161 -14.89 10.91 -11.21
N SER A 162 -15.39 11.73 -12.13
CA SER A 162 -15.51 11.38 -13.55
C SER A 162 -14.16 11.46 -14.29
N GLU A 163 -13.33 12.47 -14.00
CA GLU A 163 -12.05 12.67 -14.69
C GLU A 163 -10.93 11.73 -14.19
N ALA A 164 -10.99 11.32 -12.93
CA ALA A 164 -9.97 10.46 -12.31
C ALA A 164 -10.61 9.33 -11.50
N PRO A 165 -11.42 8.45 -12.11
CA PRO A 165 -12.09 7.39 -11.36
C PRO A 165 -11.08 6.48 -10.67
N LEU A 166 -11.36 6.15 -9.41
CA LEU A 166 -10.63 5.14 -8.65
C LEU A 166 -11.63 4.10 -8.15
N LYS A 167 -11.44 2.86 -8.58
CA LYS A 167 -12.21 1.71 -8.14
C LYS A 167 -11.44 0.96 -7.05
N TRP A 168 -12.15 0.13 -6.29
CA TRP A 168 -11.52 -0.73 -5.28
C TRP A 168 -10.47 -1.67 -5.88
N GLY A 169 -10.79 -2.29 -7.03
CA GLY A 169 -9.85 -3.15 -7.75
C GLY A 169 -8.55 -2.43 -8.12
N ASP A 170 -8.61 -1.15 -8.50
CA ASP A 170 -7.43 -0.36 -8.85
C ASP A 170 -6.50 -0.17 -7.64
N LEU A 171 -7.08 0.06 -6.44
CA LEU A 171 -6.32 0.24 -5.20
C LEU A 171 -5.75 -1.08 -4.67
N GLU A 172 -6.51 -2.17 -4.82
CA GLU A 172 -6.06 -3.52 -4.48
C GLU A 172 -4.91 -3.97 -5.38
N GLU A 173 -5.03 -3.78 -6.69
CA GLU A 173 -4.00 -4.09 -7.67
C GLU A 173 -2.72 -3.30 -7.38
N ALA A 174 -2.85 -1.99 -7.15
CA ALA A 174 -1.74 -1.13 -6.73
C ALA A 174 -1.03 -1.70 -5.48
N GLY A 175 -1.79 -2.01 -4.42
CA GLY A 175 -1.24 -2.56 -3.19
C GLY A 175 -0.59 -3.94 -3.37
N ASN A 176 -1.13 -4.77 -4.28
CA ASN A 176 -0.60 -6.09 -4.58
C ASN A 176 0.71 -6.01 -5.37
N ILE A 177 0.78 -5.14 -6.39
CA ILE A 177 2.01 -4.90 -7.14
C ILE A 177 3.12 -4.40 -6.22
N MET A 178 2.82 -3.44 -5.34
CA MET A 178 3.78 -2.94 -4.36
C MET A 178 4.35 -4.08 -3.49
N GLY A 179 3.45 -4.89 -2.92
CA GLY A 179 3.81 -5.96 -2.00
C GLY A 179 4.54 -7.11 -2.68
N SER A 180 4.07 -7.56 -3.85
CA SER A 180 4.69 -8.64 -4.60
C SER A 180 6.08 -8.26 -5.07
N MET A 181 6.28 -7.03 -5.56
CA MET A 181 7.61 -6.57 -5.98
C MET A 181 8.57 -6.58 -4.80
N LEU A 182 8.20 -5.97 -3.67
CA LEU A 182 9.10 -5.97 -2.52
C LEU A 182 9.41 -7.39 -2.04
N ASN A 183 8.42 -8.29 -2.01
CA ASN A 183 8.62 -9.68 -1.61
C ASN A 183 9.54 -10.44 -2.56
N ASN A 184 9.38 -10.31 -3.88
CA ASN A 184 10.23 -11.00 -4.86
C ASN A 184 11.72 -10.74 -4.59
N TYR A 185 12.09 -9.46 -4.50
CA TYR A 185 13.48 -9.06 -4.23
C TYR A 185 13.93 -9.38 -2.79
N SER A 186 13.02 -9.35 -1.82
CA SER A 186 13.33 -9.72 -0.43
C SER A 186 13.63 -11.20 -0.27
N VAL A 187 12.90 -12.04 -1.00
CA VAL A 187 13.07 -13.49 -1.01
C VAL A 187 14.41 -13.84 -1.66
N ASP A 188 14.86 -13.13 -2.69
CA ASP A 188 16.20 -13.28 -3.27
C ASP A 188 17.32 -12.75 -2.36
N PHE A 189 17.03 -11.75 -1.53
CA PHE A 189 18.01 -11.20 -0.62
C PHE A 189 18.32 -12.13 0.56
N ASP A 190 17.28 -12.54 1.31
CA ASP A 190 17.45 -13.32 2.55
C ASP A 190 16.32 -14.35 2.81
N GLY A 191 15.49 -14.62 1.79
CA GLY A 191 14.35 -15.54 1.90
C GLY A 191 13.14 -14.97 2.66
N THR A 192 13.15 -13.70 3.05
CA THR A 192 12.03 -13.09 3.78
C THR A 192 10.89 -12.74 2.82
N CYS A 193 9.68 -13.18 3.17
CA CYS A 193 8.44 -12.76 2.57
C CYS A 193 7.59 -12.04 3.62
N PHE A 194 7.02 -10.90 3.27
CA PHE A 194 6.11 -10.18 4.14
C PHE A 194 4.66 -10.56 3.85
N ASP A 195 3.91 -10.73 4.93
CA ASP A 195 2.45 -10.75 4.87
C ASP A 195 1.92 -9.32 4.78
N TRP A 196 0.93 -9.13 3.92
CA TRP A 196 0.33 -7.85 3.59
C TRP A 196 -1.13 -7.72 4.07
N ASP A 197 -1.58 -8.69 4.86
CA ASP A 197 -2.87 -8.64 5.52
C ASP A 197 -2.91 -7.51 6.57
N THR A 198 -4.09 -6.90 6.69
CA THR A 198 -4.32 -5.78 7.60
C THR A 198 -4.76 -6.30 8.95
N LEU A 199 -3.95 -6.08 9.98
CA LEU A 199 -4.18 -6.61 11.33
C LEU A 199 -5.42 -6.01 12.01
N ASN A 200 -5.81 -4.80 11.60
CA ASN A 200 -6.92 -4.04 12.18
C ASN A 200 -8.25 -4.18 11.42
N ILE A 201 -8.36 -5.18 10.53
CA ILE A 201 -9.52 -5.32 9.63
C ILE A 201 -10.86 -5.51 10.37
N HIS A 202 -10.83 -5.91 11.65
CA HIS A 202 -12.03 -6.12 12.46
C HIS A 202 -12.27 -5.05 13.52
N ASP A 203 -11.36 -4.10 13.70
CA ASP A 203 -11.44 -3.13 14.79
C ASP A 203 -12.62 -2.18 14.61
N LEU A 204 -12.83 -1.68 13.38
CA LEU A 204 -13.98 -0.85 13.07
C LEU A 204 -15.29 -1.60 13.33
N ASP A 205 -15.36 -2.87 12.96
CA ASP A 205 -16.53 -3.69 13.20
C ASP A 205 -16.86 -3.82 14.68
N MET A 206 -15.84 -4.06 15.51
CA MET A 206 -15.99 -4.11 16.96
C MET A 206 -16.43 -2.77 17.54
N LEU A 207 -15.84 -1.65 17.08
CA LEU A 207 -16.24 -0.31 17.49
C LEU A 207 -17.70 -0.02 17.16
N LEU A 208 -18.14 -0.33 15.94
CA LEU A 208 -19.53 -0.12 15.52
C LEU A 208 -20.50 -1.01 16.30
N ARG A 209 -20.15 -2.28 16.57
CA ARG A 209 -20.97 -3.16 17.40
C ARG A 209 -21.15 -2.60 18.81
N ASN A 210 -20.07 -2.12 19.42
CA ASN A 210 -20.12 -1.52 20.75
C ASN A 210 -20.93 -0.22 20.76
N ALA A 211 -20.77 0.62 19.75
CA ALA A 211 -21.56 1.85 19.60
C ALA A 211 -23.06 1.56 19.43
N LYS A 212 -23.42 0.51 18.68
CA LYS A 212 -24.81 0.05 18.55
C LYS A 212 -25.40 -0.38 19.89
N ARG A 213 -24.70 -1.26 20.62
CA ARG A 213 -25.13 -1.73 21.95
C ARG A 213 -25.30 -0.57 22.93
N GLY A 214 -24.38 0.40 22.90
CA GLY A 214 -24.47 1.59 23.74
C GLY A 214 -25.70 2.45 23.43
N LYS A 215 -26.05 2.60 22.14
CA LYS A 215 -27.27 3.30 21.70
C LYS A 215 -28.53 2.58 22.19
N GLU A 216 -28.61 1.26 22.03
CA GLU A 216 -29.74 0.44 22.47
C GLU A 216 -29.93 0.47 24.00
N ALA A 217 -28.84 0.43 24.77
CA ALA A 217 -28.90 0.53 26.23
C ALA A 217 -29.43 1.90 26.70
N ARG A 218 -29.05 2.99 26.04
CA ARG A 218 -29.57 4.34 26.35
C ARG A 218 -31.07 4.47 26.05
N LEU A 219 -31.52 3.87 24.95
CA LEU A 219 -32.94 3.89 24.57
C LEU A 219 -33.80 3.05 25.51
N SER A 220 -33.31 1.90 25.97
CA SER A 220 -34.02 1.03 26.92
C SER A 220 -34.01 1.58 28.36
N GLY A 221 -32.95 2.26 28.79
CA GLY A 221 -32.88 2.93 30.09
C GLY A 221 -33.60 4.29 30.17
N ALA A 222 -34.05 4.85 29.04
CA ALA A 222 -34.84 6.10 29.01
C ALA A 222 -36.36 5.86 29.23
N HIS A 223 -36.77 4.60 29.42
CA HIS A 223 -38.16 4.19 29.66
C HIS A 223 -38.43 3.71 31.11
N THR A 224 -37.52 3.98 32.03
CA THR A 224 -37.69 3.83 33.49
C THR A 224 -37.61 5.17 34.17
#